data_AF-A0AAW5FHH5-F1
#
_entry.id   AF-A0AAW5FHH5-F1
#
_cell.length_a   1.000
_cell.length_b   1.000
_cell.length_c   1.000
_cell.angle_alpha   90.00
_cell.angle_beta   90.00
_cell.angle_gamma   90.00
#
_symmetry.space_group_name_H-M   'P 1'
#
loop_
_entity.id
_entity.type
_entity.pdbx_description
1 polymer ?
#
loop_
_entity_poly.entity_id
_entity_poly.type
_entity_poly.pdbx_seq_one_letter_code
_entity_poly.pdbx_strand_id
1 'polypeptide(L)' 'MSDSSTDSDQERRIRERAYHLWALEGRQEGRAEEYWHRAIEQLEADTHAAYPPVASRGHRT' A
#
# COMPACT_ATOMS: atom_id res chain seq x y z
N MET A 1 -15.61 15.39 -0.88
CA MET A 1 -15.53 14.01 -0.34
C MET A 1 -14.27 13.37 -0.90
N SER A 2 -13.13 13.67 -0.31
CA SER A 2 -11.82 13.14 -0.68
C SER A 2 -11.01 13.25 0.62
N ASP A 3 -10.74 12.15 1.30
CA ASP A 3 -9.42 11.51 1.20
C ASP A 3 -9.45 10.02 1.62
N SER A 4 -10.63 9.48 1.93
CA SER A 4 -10.72 8.14 2.53
C SER A 4 -10.65 6.97 1.53
N SER A 5 -10.70 7.22 0.22
CA SER A 5 -10.64 6.15 -0.79
C SER A 5 -9.23 5.63 -1.04
N THR A 6 -8.22 6.51 -0.98
CA THR A 6 -6.81 6.16 -1.22
C THR A 6 -6.23 5.28 -0.11
N ASP A 7 -6.60 5.56 1.14
CA ASP A 7 -6.20 4.76 2.30
C ASP A 7 -6.66 3.30 2.16
N SER A 8 -7.92 3.08 1.77
CA SER A 8 -8.46 1.73 1.55
C SER A 8 -7.80 0.98 0.38
N ASP A 9 -7.42 1.68 -0.69
CA ASP A 9 -6.72 1.07 -1.81
C ASP A 9 -5.24 0.78 -1.49
N GLN A 10 -4.60 1.64 -0.68
CA GLN A 10 -3.26 1.43 -0.15
C GLN A 10 -3.20 0.21 0.77
N GLU A 11 -4.11 0.10 1.74
CA GLU A 11 -4.19 -1.04 2.67
C GLU A 11 -4.37 -2.36 1.92
N ARG A 12 -5.19 -2.38 0.86
CA ARG A 12 -5.38 -3.59 0.03
C ARG A 12 -4.08 -4.01 -0.64
N ARG A 13 -3.35 -3.07 -1.24
CA ARG A 13 -2.04 -3.34 -1.84
C ARG A 13 -1.03 -3.84 -0.81
N ILE A 14 -1.02 -3.25 0.39
CA ILE A 14 -0.14 -3.66 1.50
C ILE A 14 -0.42 -5.11 1.87
N ARG A 15 -1.69 -5.46 2.05
CA ARG A 15 -2.09 -6.83 2.38
C ARG A 15 -1.68 -7.83 1.31
N GLU A 16 -1.95 -7.53 0.04
CA GLU A 16 -1.57 -8.40 -1.07
C GLU A 16 -0.05 -8.57 -1.14
N ARG A 17 0.71 -7.47 -1.02
CA ARG A 17 2.17 -7.50 -1.09
C ARG A 17 2.80 -8.25 0.07
N ALA A 18 2.34 -8.01 1.29
CA ALA A 18 2.79 -8.71 2.49
C ALA A 18 2.49 -10.21 2.38
N TYR A 19 1.28 -10.58 1.95
CA TYR A 19 0.88 -11.97 1.77
C TYR A 19 1.74 -12.67 0.72
N HIS A 20 2.00 -12.02 -0.43
CA HIS A 20 2.85 -12.58 -1.47
C HIS A 20 4.28 -12.81 -0.99
N LEU A 21 4.91 -11.83 -0.33
CA LEU A 21 6.26 -11.97 0.23
C LEU A 21 6.32 -13.10 1.25
N TRP A 22 5.39 -13.11 2.20
CA TRP A 22 5.31 -14.14 3.23
C TRP A 22 5.05 -15.54 2.66
N ALA A 23 4.18 -15.65 1.65
CA ALA A 23 3.89 -16.92 0.98
C ALA A 23 5.08 -17.44 0.16
N LEU A 24 5.84 -16.56 -0.50
CA LEU A 24 7.05 -16.92 -1.26
C LEU A 24 8.17 -17.42 -0.34
N GLU A 25 8.30 -16.85 0.86
CA GLU A 25 9.33 -17.22 1.84
C GLU A 25 8.93 -18.40 2.76
N GLY A 26 7.84 -19.09 2.44
CA GLY A 26 7.46 -20.35 3.11
C GLY A 26 6.58 -20.18 4.33
N ARG A 27 5.94 -19.01 4.50
CA ARG A 27 4.96 -18.74 5.56
C ARG A 27 5.47 -19.00 6.97
N GLN A 28 6.68 -18.52 7.26
CA GLN A 28 7.24 -18.61 8.61
C GLN A 28 6.30 -17.92 9.62
N GLU A 29 5.77 -18.69 10.57
CA GLU A 29 4.96 -18.17 11.66
C GLU A 29 5.80 -17.22 12.53
N GLY A 30 5.22 -16.08 12.90
CA GLY A 30 5.89 -15.02 13.65
C GLY A 30 6.65 -13.99 12.80
N ARG A 31 6.77 -14.19 11.48
CA ARG A 31 7.36 -13.17 10.57
C ARG A 31 6.35 -12.41 9.73
N ALA A 32 5.07 -12.80 9.75
CA ALA A 32 4.03 -12.17 8.96
C ALA A 32 3.94 -10.65 9.21
N GLU A 33 4.12 -10.21 10.45
CA GLU A 33 4.16 -8.79 10.82
C GLU A 33 5.37 -8.07 10.18
N GLU A 34 6.56 -8.67 10.20
CA GLU A 34 7.77 -8.10 9.58
C GLU A 34 7.59 -7.89 8.06
N TYR A 35 6.95 -8.84 7.37
CA TYR A 35 6.59 -8.67 5.95
C TYR A 35 5.50 -7.63 5.73
N TRP A 36 4.57 -7.48 6.67
CA TRP A 36 3.54 -6.45 6.62
C TRP A 36 4.16 -5.05 6.71
N HIS A 37 5.02 -4.80 7.70
CA HIS A 37 5.75 -3.53 7.83
C HIS A 37 6.61 -3.23 6.61
N ARG A 38 7.34 -4.23 6.10
CA ARG A 38 8.15 -4.08 4.87
C ARG A 38 7.31 -3.73 3.65
N ALA A 39 6.10 -4.31 3.52
CA ALA A 39 5.18 -4.01 2.44
C ALA A 39 4.62 -2.59 2.54
N ILE A 40 4.31 -2.12 3.76
CA ILE A 40 3.91 -0.74 4.03
C ILE A 40 4.99 0.22 3.53
N GLU A 41 6.23 0.07 4.00
CA GLU A 41 7.33 0.98 3.62
C GLU A 41 7.58 1.01 2.11
N GLN A 42 7.48 -0.14 1.43
CA GLN A 42 7.62 -0.20 -0.02
C GLN A 42 6.49 0.51 -0.77
N LEU A 43 5.25 0.36 -0.32
CA LEU A 43 4.08 0.95 -0.99
C LEU A 43 3.88 2.41 -0.64
N GLU A 44 4.20 2.84 0.57
CA GLU A 44 4.25 4.25 0.93
C GLU A 44 5.28 4.98 0.07
N ALA A 45 6.48 4.43 -0.08
CA ALA A 45 7.51 4.98 -0.96
C ALA A 45 7.08 5.00 -2.44
N ASP A 46 6.42 3.94 -2.93
CA ASP A 46 5.92 3.85 -4.30
C ASP A 46 4.76 4.82 -4.57
N THR A 47 3.79 4.95 -3.67
CA THR A 47 2.68 5.92 -3.78
C THR A 47 3.20 7.36 -3.76
N HIS A 48 4.17 7.65 -2.89
CA HIS A 48 4.77 8.98 -2.81
C HIS A 48 5.62 9.33 -4.04
N ALA A 49 6.14 8.32 -4.75
CA ALA A 49 6.93 8.50 -5.98
C ALA A 49 6.08 8.45 -7.26
N ALA A 50 5.03 7.63 -7.28
CA ALA A 50 4.14 7.41 -8.43
C ALA A 50 3.05 8.49 -8.54
N TYR A 51 2.77 9.23 -7.47
CA TYR A 51 1.88 10.38 -7.49
C TYR A 51 2.68 11.68 -7.31
N PRO A 52 3.14 12.35 -8.39
CA PRO A 52 3.27 13.80 -8.28
C PRO A 52 1.88 14.32 -7.86
N PRO A 53 1.76 15.30 -6.94
CA PRO A 53 0.47 15.89 -6.61
C PRO A 53 -0.05 16.61 -7.85
N VAL A 54 -0.64 15.86 -8.79
CA VAL A 54 -1.49 16.42 -9.81
C VAL A 54 -2.69 16.91 -9.02
N ALA A 55 -2.62 18.21 -8.72
CA ALA A 55 -3.75 19.05 -8.45
C ALA A 55 -4.81 18.71 -9.50
N SER A 56 -5.69 17.78 -9.14
CA SER A 56 -6.91 17.49 -9.87
C SER A 56 -7.85 18.63 -9.56
N ARG A 57 -7.54 19.78 -10.15
CA ARG A 57 -8.48 20.84 -10.44
C ARG A 57 -9.56 20.21 -11.32
N GLY A 58 -10.60 19.74 -10.66
CA GLY A 58 -11.66 18.97 -11.26
C GLY A 58 -12.71 18.56 -10.25
N HIS A 59 -13.06 19.44 -9.30
CA HIS A 59 -14.35 19.34 -8.64
C HIS A 59 -15.40 19.64 -9.74
N ARG A 60 -16.03 18.56 -10.19
CA ARG A 60 -16.97 18.45 -11.30
C ARG A 60 -18.24 19.29 -11.03
N THR A 61 -18.50 20.22 -11.96
CA THR A 61 -19.70 21.03 -12.33
C THR A 61 -20.53 21.67 -11.22
#